data_AF-A8WJ06-F1
#
_entry.id   AF-A8WJ06-F1
#
_cell.length_a   1.000
_cell.length_b   1.000
_cell.length_c   1.000
_cell.angle_alpha   90.00
_cell.angle_beta   90.00
_cell.angle_gamma   90.00
#
_symmetry.space_group_name_H-M   'P 1'
#
loop_
_entity.id
_entity.type
_entity.pdbx_description
1 polymer ?
#
loop_
_entity_poly.entity_id
_entity_poly.type
_entity_poly.pdbx_seq_one_letter_code
_entity_poly.pdbx_strand_id
1 'polypeptide(L)'
;MSMFVVHFVFRFFALQRRGNLKYFEDWYFLCWFAIPICLGILWAAAVQTFLHGDPESSGYMRETLLENYNLSISDIVYVGVLYHKKLANETTIMNLKGIQGVCILGAIMNICFILIIYFGALTYQRIKQLIMEGRSEYTRKLQKQLYQALVIQTIIPVFFMILPLTIYFFSPLFHLGHPIIGDLATFSCAMYPVLDPLPVMFVIDNYRLAILEGVGCIKRQGEVNVNVTSTSAI
;
A
#
# COMPACT_ATOMS: atom_id res chain seq x y z
N MET A 1 -2.81 1.75 -3.06
CA MET A 1 -1.48 2.38 -3.31
C MET A 1 -1.51 3.91 -3.28
N SER A 2 -2.39 4.58 -4.02
CA SER A 2 -2.50 6.05 -4.03
C SER A 2 -2.75 6.67 -2.65
N MET A 3 -3.58 6.05 -1.82
CA MET A 3 -3.84 6.49 -0.45
C MET A 3 -2.57 6.46 0.43
N PHE A 4 -1.68 5.48 0.25
CA PHE A 4 -0.39 5.45 0.94
C PHE A 4 0.50 6.62 0.55
N VAL A 5 0.56 6.98 -0.75
CA VAL A 5 1.30 8.15 -1.22
C VAL A 5 0.84 9.40 -0.47
N VAL A 6 -0.47 9.63 -0.37
CA VAL A 6 -1.04 10.78 0.35
C VAL A 6 -0.61 10.77 1.83
N HIS A 7 -0.63 9.62 2.49
CA HIS A 7 -0.12 9.50 3.87
C HIS A 7 1.36 9.85 4.01
N PHE A 8 2.22 9.43 3.07
CA PHE A 8 3.65 9.80 3.09
C PHE A 8 3.87 11.29 2.86
N VAL A 9 3.13 11.88 1.93
CA VAL A 9 3.16 13.31 1.65
C VAL A 9 2.71 14.11 2.88
N PHE A 10 1.59 13.72 3.49
CA PHE A 10 1.09 14.33 4.72
C PHE A 10 2.12 14.27 5.86
N ARG A 11 2.73 13.09 6.10
CA ARG A 11 3.75 12.91 7.14
C ARG A 11 4.96 13.81 6.89
N PHE A 12 5.43 13.91 5.65
CA PHE A 12 6.52 14.81 5.30
C PHE A 12 6.19 16.26 5.65
N PHE A 13 5.02 16.75 5.23
CA PHE A 13 4.60 18.13 5.50
C PHE A 13 4.41 18.41 6.99
N ALA A 14 3.90 17.43 7.75
CA ALA A 14 3.80 17.51 9.22
C ALA A 14 5.16 17.70 9.90
N LEU A 15 6.21 17.04 9.39
CA LEU A 15 7.55 17.11 9.95
C LEU A 15 8.33 18.34 9.48
N GLN A 16 7.92 18.96 8.37
CA GLN A 16 8.61 20.16 7.87
C GLN A 16 8.49 21.34 8.85
N ARG A 17 7.43 21.42 9.66
CA ARG A 17 7.15 22.51 10.64
C ARG A 17 7.20 23.93 10.05
N ARG A 18 7.09 24.08 8.73
CA ARG A 18 7.12 25.35 7.99
C ARG A 18 5.72 25.97 7.75
N GLY A 19 4.68 25.46 8.41
CA GLY A 19 3.30 25.92 8.20
C GLY A 19 2.60 25.34 6.95
N ASN A 20 3.25 24.41 6.24
CA ASN A 20 2.67 23.72 5.08
C ASN A 20 1.53 22.75 5.45
N LEU A 21 1.24 22.55 6.74
CA LEU A 21 0.07 21.79 7.18
C LEU A 21 -1.25 22.45 6.77
N LYS A 22 -1.24 23.77 6.49
CA LYS A 22 -2.39 24.51 5.99
C LYS A 22 -2.93 23.94 4.67
N TYR A 23 -2.10 23.26 3.87
CA TYR A 23 -2.53 22.56 2.66
C TYR A 23 -3.31 21.26 2.93
N PHE A 24 -3.42 20.85 4.19
CA PHE A 24 -4.22 19.72 4.67
C PHE A 24 -5.36 20.17 5.58
N GLU A 25 -5.56 21.48 5.74
CA GLU A 25 -6.66 22.09 6.48
C GLU A 25 -7.73 22.60 5.50
N ASP A 26 -8.97 22.71 5.98
CA ASP A 26 -10.13 23.20 5.22
C ASP A 26 -10.38 22.48 3.88
N TRP A 27 -10.75 23.22 2.83
CA TRP A 27 -11.15 22.67 1.53
C TRP A 27 -10.04 21.87 0.82
N TYR A 28 -8.78 22.14 1.13
CA TYR A 28 -7.65 21.42 0.54
C TYR A 28 -7.58 19.95 1.00
N PHE A 29 -8.12 19.63 2.19
CA PHE A 29 -8.25 18.26 2.66
C PHE A 29 -9.12 17.40 1.71
N LEU A 30 -10.22 17.95 1.21
CA LEU A 30 -11.08 17.27 0.23
C LEU A 30 -10.35 17.01 -1.10
N CYS A 31 -9.48 17.94 -1.53
CA CYS A 31 -8.65 17.74 -2.72
C CYS A 31 -7.70 16.53 -2.55
N TRP A 32 -7.17 16.29 -1.35
CA TRP A 32 -6.33 15.11 -1.09
C TRP A 32 -7.09 13.79 -1.16
N PHE A 33 -8.38 13.76 -0.80
CA PHE A 33 -9.25 12.59 -1.01
C PHE A 33 -9.65 12.38 -2.46
N ALA A 34 -9.77 13.47 -3.24
CA ALA A 34 -10.06 13.37 -4.66
C ALA A 34 -8.94 12.63 -5.42
N ILE A 35 -7.67 12.75 -5.01
CA ILE A 35 -6.53 12.09 -5.69
C ILE A 35 -6.68 10.55 -5.71
N PRO A 36 -6.87 9.84 -4.59
CA PRO A 36 -7.15 8.41 -4.59
C PRO A 36 -8.39 8.02 -5.41
N ILE A 37 -9.45 8.83 -5.37
CA ILE A 37 -10.70 8.56 -6.10
C ILE A 37 -10.46 8.66 -7.61
N CYS A 38 -9.84 9.75 -8.09
CA CYS A 38 -9.53 9.94 -9.50
C CYS A 38 -8.60 8.85 -10.03
N LEU A 39 -7.56 8.50 -9.27
CA LEU A 39 -6.66 7.40 -9.65
C LEU A 39 -7.38 6.04 -9.63
N GLY A 40 -8.31 5.83 -8.70
CA GLY A 40 -9.15 4.64 -8.65
C GLY A 40 -10.09 4.55 -9.86
N ILE A 41 -10.70 5.65 -10.27
CA ILE A 41 -11.53 5.73 -11.48
C ILE A 41 -10.68 5.46 -12.72
N LEU A 42 -9.49 6.07 -12.82
CA LEU A 42 -8.57 5.82 -13.94
C LEU A 42 -8.15 4.35 -14.01
N TRP A 43 -7.85 3.74 -12.86
CA TRP A 43 -7.54 2.31 -12.76
C TRP A 43 -8.73 1.45 -13.22
N ALA A 44 -9.93 1.71 -12.71
CA ALA A 44 -11.13 0.99 -13.09
C ALA A 44 -11.44 1.15 -14.59
N ALA A 45 -11.28 2.35 -15.15
CA ALA A 45 -11.45 2.62 -16.57
C ALA A 45 -10.42 1.85 -17.43
N ALA A 46 -9.15 1.79 -17.01
CA ALA A 46 -8.13 1.00 -17.69
C ALA A 46 -8.45 -0.51 -17.64
N VAL A 47 -8.94 -1.00 -16.51
CA VAL A 47 -9.40 -2.40 -16.38
C VAL A 47 -10.59 -2.68 -17.31
N GLN A 48 -11.60 -1.81 -17.34
CA GLN A 48 -12.78 -2.01 -18.19
C GLN A 48 -12.46 -1.90 -19.68
N THR A 49 -11.53 -1.03 -20.08
CA THR A 49 -11.21 -0.83 -21.50
C THR A 49 -10.26 -1.89 -22.06
N PHE A 50 -9.28 -2.34 -21.27
CA PHE A 50 -8.22 -3.24 -21.77
C PHE A 50 -8.26 -4.66 -21.21
N LEU A 51 -8.90 -4.88 -20.05
CA LEU A 51 -8.91 -6.16 -19.33
C LEU A 51 -10.33 -6.76 -19.19
N HIS A 52 -11.33 -6.24 -19.91
CA HIS A 52 -12.66 -6.84 -19.90
C HIS A 52 -12.67 -8.22 -20.55
N GLY A 53 -13.59 -9.07 -20.12
CA GLY A 53 -13.80 -10.38 -20.70
C GLY A 53 -14.38 -10.28 -22.11
N ASP A 54 -13.53 -10.45 -23.12
CA ASP A 54 -13.97 -10.78 -24.48
C ASP A 54 -14.57 -12.20 -24.51
N PRO A 55 -15.52 -12.52 -25.41
CA PRO A 55 -16.08 -13.87 -25.56
C PRO A 55 -15.00 -14.97 -25.73
N GLU A 56 -13.90 -14.65 -26.41
CA GLU A 56 -12.75 -15.56 -26.57
C GLU A 56 -11.97 -15.77 -25.25
N SER A 57 -11.76 -14.70 -24.49
CA SER A 57 -11.12 -14.75 -23.17
C SER A 57 -11.97 -15.56 -22.20
N SER A 58 -13.30 -15.39 -22.27
CA SER A 58 -14.25 -16.15 -21.48
C SER A 58 -14.27 -17.62 -21.86
N GLY A 59 -14.10 -17.97 -23.14
CA GLY A 59 -13.95 -19.36 -23.56
C GLY A 59 -12.73 -20.02 -22.94
N TYR A 60 -11.55 -19.41 -23.09
CA TYR A 60 -10.29 -19.92 -22.54
C TYR A 60 -10.33 -20.07 -21.02
N MET A 61 -10.85 -19.06 -20.33
CA MET A 61 -10.87 -19.05 -18.88
C MET A 61 -11.94 -20.00 -18.33
N ARG A 62 -12.97 -20.37 -19.11
CA ARG A 62 -14.04 -21.29 -18.70
C ARG A 62 -13.48 -22.65 -18.38
N GLU A 63 -12.67 -23.19 -19.29
CA GLU A 63 -12.02 -24.49 -19.11
C GLU A 63 -11.10 -24.46 -17.89
N THR A 64 -10.26 -23.42 -17.77
CA THR A 64 -9.32 -23.28 -16.65
C THR A 64 -10.03 -23.17 -15.29
N LEU A 65 -11.13 -22.40 -15.20
CA LEU A 65 -11.89 -22.21 -13.96
C LEU A 65 -12.69 -23.46 -13.57
N LEU A 66 -13.24 -24.17 -14.56
CA LEU A 66 -13.95 -25.43 -14.32
C LEU A 66 -12.98 -26.53 -13.85
N GLU A 67 -11.81 -26.65 -14.48
CA GLU A 67 -10.83 -27.68 -14.16
C GLU A 67 -10.14 -27.46 -12.80
N ASN A 68 -9.74 -26.22 -12.48
CA ASN A 68 -8.95 -25.95 -11.28
C ASN A 68 -9.80 -25.60 -10.05
N TYR A 69 -10.98 -25.00 -10.25
CA TYR A 69 -11.81 -24.49 -9.16
C TYR A 69 -13.25 -25.01 -9.19
N ASN A 70 -13.64 -25.81 -10.19
CA ASN A 70 -15.00 -26.32 -10.40
C ASN A 70 -16.07 -25.21 -10.45
N LEU A 71 -15.70 -24.06 -11.04
CA LEU A 71 -16.55 -22.86 -11.13
C LEU A 71 -17.04 -22.62 -12.56
N SER A 72 -18.32 -22.28 -12.70
CA SER A 72 -18.88 -21.83 -13.99
C SER A 72 -18.60 -20.34 -14.20
N ILE A 73 -18.12 -19.98 -15.39
CA ILE A 73 -17.91 -18.58 -15.78
C ILE A 73 -19.19 -17.74 -15.78
N SER A 74 -20.37 -18.37 -15.94
CA SER A 74 -21.66 -17.65 -15.86
C SER A 74 -21.90 -17.03 -14.48
N ASP A 75 -21.26 -17.58 -13.45
CA ASP A 75 -21.59 -17.29 -12.05
C ASP A 75 -20.56 -16.34 -11.42
N ILE A 76 -19.49 -15.99 -12.16
CA ILE A 76 -18.39 -15.17 -11.65
C ILE A 76 -18.00 -14.06 -12.63
N VAL A 77 -17.74 -12.87 -12.07
CA VAL A 77 -17.09 -11.79 -12.80
C VAL A 77 -15.59 -11.96 -12.65
N TYR A 78 -14.89 -12.12 -13.76
CA TYR A 78 -13.44 -12.19 -13.77
C TYR A 78 -12.85 -10.92 -14.39
N VAL A 79 -11.67 -10.54 -13.91
CA VAL A 79 -10.79 -9.56 -14.55
C VAL A 79 -9.48 -10.29 -14.81
N GLY A 80 -9.07 -10.39 -16.07
CA GLY A 80 -7.90 -11.18 -16.44
C GLY A 80 -7.33 -10.74 -17.77
N VAL A 81 -6.00 -10.85 -17.89
CA VAL A 81 -5.29 -10.52 -19.12
C VAL A 81 -4.96 -11.83 -19.84
N LEU A 82 -5.53 -12.00 -21.03
CA LEU A 82 -5.09 -13.04 -21.95
C LEU A 82 -3.95 -12.47 -22.82
N TYR A 83 -2.69 -12.82 -22.52
CA TYR A 83 -1.52 -12.32 -23.25
C TYR A 83 -1.34 -12.97 -24.63
N HIS A 84 -1.77 -14.22 -24.76
CA HIS A 84 -1.63 -15.02 -25.97
C HIS A 84 -2.99 -15.56 -26.38
N LYS A 85 -3.44 -15.24 -27.60
CA LYS A 85 -4.65 -15.81 -28.20
C LYS A 85 -4.25 -16.94 -29.13
N LYS A 86 -4.90 -18.11 -29.02
CA LYS A 86 -4.77 -19.19 -30.00
C LYS A 86 -5.82 -18.98 -31.09
N LEU A 87 -5.39 -18.76 -32.34
CA LEU A 87 -6.29 -18.71 -33.49
C LEU A 87 -6.64 -20.14 -33.94
N ALA A 88 -7.74 -20.30 -34.68
CA ALA A 88 -8.22 -21.57 -35.24
C ALA A 88 -7.18 -22.34 -36.10
N ASN A 89 -6.10 -21.68 -36.53
CA ASN A 89 -4.99 -22.29 -37.30
C ASN A 89 -3.75 -22.61 -36.43
N GLU A 90 -3.91 -22.80 -35.11
CA GLU A 90 -2.83 -23.07 -34.13
C GLU A 90 -1.75 -21.96 -34.00
N THR A 91 -1.91 -20.84 -34.71
CA THR A 91 -1.01 -19.69 -34.59
C THR A 91 -1.35 -18.89 -33.33
N THR A 92 -0.33 -18.70 -32.48
CA THR A 92 -0.46 -17.89 -31.25
C THR A 92 -0.19 -16.43 -31.59
N ILE A 93 -1.22 -15.59 -31.51
CA ILE A 93 -1.07 -14.14 -31.68
C ILE A 93 -1.03 -13.45 -30.32
N MET A 94 -0.14 -12.47 -30.20
CA MET A 94 0.02 -11.72 -28.96
C MET A 94 -1.11 -10.68 -28.83
N ASN A 95 -1.78 -10.66 -27.69
CA ASN A 95 -2.86 -9.72 -27.43
C ASN A 95 -2.26 -8.36 -27.00
N LEU A 96 -1.96 -7.53 -27.99
CA LEU A 96 -1.34 -6.22 -27.77
C LEU A 96 -2.19 -5.30 -26.87
N LYS A 97 -3.53 -5.41 -26.93
CA LYS A 97 -4.44 -4.65 -26.06
C LYS A 97 -4.29 -5.05 -24.58
N GLY A 98 -4.17 -6.34 -24.30
CA GLY A 98 -3.94 -6.85 -22.95
C GLY A 98 -2.59 -6.41 -22.38
N ILE A 99 -1.53 -6.46 -23.20
CA ILE A 99 -0.19 -5.95 -22.84
C ILE A 99 -0.24 -4.45 -22.56
N GLN A 100 -0.90 -3.68 -23.42
CA GLN A 100 -1.05 -2.23 -23.23
C GLN A 100 -1.76 -1.91 -21.91
N GLY A 101 -2.83 -2.65 -21.57
CA GLY A 101 -3.53 -2.51 -20.29
C GLY A 101 -2.62 -2.76 -19.09
N VAL A 102 -1.84 -3.86 -19.13
CA VAL A 102 -0.89 -4.22 -18.07
C VAL A 102 0.21 -3.18 -17.93
N CYS A 103 0.72 -2.65 -19.05
CA CYS A 103 1.71 -1.58 -19.03
C CYS A 103 1.15 -0.30 -18.39
N ILE A 104 -0.11 0.07 -18.66
CA ILE A 104 -0.75 1.24 -18.03
C ILE A 104 -0.91 1.03 -16.52
N LEU A 105 -1.48 -0.10 -16.10
CA LEU A 105 -1.67 -0.43 -14.69
C LEU A 105 -0.33 -0.52 -13.95
N GLY A 106 0.66 -1.15 -14.59
CA GLY A 106 2.04 -1.23 -14.12
C GLY A 106 2.68 0.15 -13.97
N ALA A 107 2.51 1.06 -14.95
CA ALA A 107 3.03 2.41 -14.87
C ALA A 107 2.43 3.20 -13.70
N ILE A 108 1.11 3.13 -13.51
CA ILE A 108 0.41 3.78 -12.37
C ILE A 108 0.98 3.26 -11.04
N MET A 109 1.15 1.94 -10.91
CA MET A 109 1.69 1.31 -9.70
C MET A 109 3.15 1.74 -9.44
N ASN A 110 3.99 1.74 -10.48
CA ASN A 110 5.40 2.15 -10.37
C ASN A 110 5.54 3.63 -9.99
N ILE A 111 4.75 4.53 -10.58
CA ILE A 111 4.76 5.95 -10.23
C ILE A 111 4.39 6.13 -8.75
N CYS A 112 3.32 5.48 -8.29
CA CYS A 112 2.95 5.53 -6.87
C CYS A 112 4.08 5.03 -5.96
N PHE A 113 4.75 3.95 -6.36
CA PHE A 113 5.85 3.37 -5.59
C PHE A 113 7.06 4.30 -5.51
N ILE A 114 7.47 4.92 -6.63
CA ILE A 114 8.55 5.90 -6.68
C ILE A 114 8.22 7.09 -5.76
N LEU A 115 6.97 7.57 -5.75
CA LEU A 115 6.55 8.66 -4.86
C LEU A 115 6.62 8.24 -3.38
N ILE A 116 6.22 7.02 -3.03
CA ILE A 116 6.34 6.50 -1.65
C ILE A 116 7.81 6.50 -1.21
N ILE A 117 8.71 5.97 -2.04
CA ILE A 117 10.15 5.95 -1.74
C ILE A 117 10.69 7.38 -1.62
N TYR A 118 10.36 8.26 -2.57
CA TYR A 118 10.82 9.64 -2.59
C TYR A 118 10.38 10.41 -1.34
N PHE A 119 9.08 10.45 -1.05
CA PHE A 119 8.56 11.14 0.14
C PHE A 119 8.97 10.44 1.44
N GLY A 120 9.13 9.11 1.43
CA GLY A 120 9.73 8.36 2.53
C GLY A 120 11.17 8.79 2.82
N ALA A 121 12.01 8.94 1.79
CA ALA A 121 13.39 9.40 1.92
C ALA A 121 13.49 10.88 2.37
N LEU A 122 12.63 11.75 1.85
CA LEU A 122 12.52 13.15 2.30
C LEU A 122 12.11 13.23 3.77
N THR A 123 11.13 12.40 4.16
CA THR A 123 10.67 12.27 5.55
C THR A 123 11.82 11.80 6.45
N TYR A 124 12.62 10.83 6.00
CA TYR A 124 13.80 10.37 6.71
C TYR A 124 14.82 11.49 6.96
N GLN A 125 15.18 12.24 5.93
CA GLN A 125 16.11 13.36 6.07
C GLN A 125 15.59 14.40 7.08
N ARG A 126 14.30 14.69 7.05
CA ARG A 126 13.70 15.66 7.97
C ARG A 126 13.64 15.15 9.42
N ILE A 127 13.28 13.88 9.64
CA ILE A 127 13.31 13.28 10.99
C ILE A 127 14.73 13.30 11.57
N LYS A 128 15.75 13.01 10.75
CA LYS A 128 17.15 13.07 11.19
C LYS A 128 17.54 14.48 11.65
N GLN A 129 17.10 15.52 10.93
CA GLN A 129 17.29 16.91 11.35
C GLN A 129 16.51 17.23 12.64
N LEU A 130 15.25 16.81 12.75
CA LEU A 130 14.42 17.03 13.94
C LEU A 130 14.95 16.35 15.20
N ILE A 131 15.60 15.18 15.05
CA ILE A 131 16.31 14.50 16.14
C ILE A 131 17.47 15.35 16.66
N MET A 132 18.13 16.11 15.78
CA MET A 132 19.20 17.05 16.14
C MET A 132 18.66 18.39 16.67
N GLU A 133 17.51 18.85 16.17
CA GLU A 133 16.81 20.07 16.63
C GLU A 133 15.98 19.85 17.92
N GLY A 134 15.82 18.60 18.36
CA GLY A 134 14.88 18.21 19.42
C GLY A 134 15.25 18.77 20.79
N ARG A 135 14.35 19.57 21.39
CA ARG A 135 14.54 20.16 22.73
C ARG A 135 14.42 19.17 23.90
N SER A 136 13.87 17.97 23.73
CA SER A 136 13.72 16.97 24.80
C SER A 136 14.04 15.53 24.38
N GLU A 137 14.68 14.78 25.29
CA GLU A 137 15.00 13.36 25.16
C GLU A 137 13.77 12.51 24.78
N TYR A 138 12.62 12.79 25.40
CA TYR A 138 11.36 12.09 25.15
C TYR A 138 10.90 12.21 23.70
N THR A 139 10.85 13.44 23.16
CA THR A 139 10.41 13.69 21.78
C THR A 139 11.36 13.01 20.79
N ARG A 140 12.68 13.05 21.06
CA ARG A 140 13.69 12.42 20.23
C ARG A 140 13.50 10.89 20.16
N LYS A 141 13.24 10.25 21.30
CA LYS A 141 13.00 8.81 21.38
C LYS A 141 11.72 8.41 20.62
N LEU A 142 10.63 9.14 20.80
CA LEU A 142 9.36 8.87 20.12
C LEU A 142 9.47 9.01 18.59
N GLN A 143 10.13 10.07 18.10
CA GLN A 143 10.34 10.28 16.66
C GLN A 143 11.18 9.14 16.05
N LYS A 144 12.20 8.65 16.77
CA LYS A 144 13.00 7.49 16.33
C LYS A 144 12.15 6.21 16.22
N GLN A 145 11.24 5.97 17.17
CA GLN A 145 10.36 4.80 17.14
C GLN A 145 9.32 4.86 16.02
N LEU A 146 8.68 6.02 15.84
CA LEU A 146 7.76 6.27 14.74
C LEU A 146 8.45 6.05 13.39
N TYR A 147 9.70 6.51 13.26
CA TYR A 147 10.52 6.27 12.08
C TYR A 147 10.79 4.77 11.85
N GLN A 148 11.24 4.04 12.88
CA GLN A 148 11.54 2.62 12.75
C GLN A 148 10.28 1.82 12.35
N ALA A 149 9.13 2.13 12.96
CA ALA A 149 7.85 1.55 12.58
C ALA A 149 7.52 1.85 11.12
N LEU A 150 7.72 3.10 10.68
CA LEU A 150 7.43 3.55 9.33
C LEU A 150 8.29 2.84 8.27
N VAL A 151 9.58 2.65 8.51
CA VAL A 151 10.45 1.91 7.59
C VAL A 151 9.96 0.48 7.43
N ILE A 152 9.62 -0.19 8.53
CA ILE A 152 9.09 -1.56 8.48
C ILE A 152 7.75 -1.58 7.73
N GLN A 153 6.86 -0.61 7.98
CA GLN A 153 5.60 -0.46 7.25
C GLN A 153 5.79 -0.24 5.75
N THR A 154 6.82 0.49 5.31
CA THR A 154 7.09 0.62 3.87
C THR A 154 7.57 -0.67 3.22
N ILE A 155 8.24 -1.53 3.98
CA ILE A 155 8.80 -2.78 3.47
C ILE A 155 7.71 -3.85 3.32
N ILE A 156 6.72 -3.87 4.22
CA ILE A 156 5.65 -4.89 4.22
C ILE A 156 4.86 -4.93 2.88
N PRO A 157 4.28 -3.83 2.35
CA PRO A 157 3.57 -3.86 1.07
C PRO A 157 4.47 -4.24 -0.11
N VAL A 158 5.78 -4.02 -0.05
CA VAL A 158 6.70 -4.44 -1.12
C VAL A 158 6.70 -5.97 -1.23
N PHE A 159 6.82 -6.66 -0.10
CA PHE A 159 6.86 -8.13 -0.07
C PHE A 159 5.48 -8.78 -0.17
N PHE A 160 4.44 -8.18 0.42
CA PHE A 160 3.10 -8.79 0.50
C PHE A 160 2.10 -8.30 -0.56
N MET A 161 2.37 -7.19 -1.25
CA MET A 161 1.53 -6.72 -2.36
C MET A 161 2.31 -6.60 -3.68
N ILE A 162 3.40 -5.83 -3.73
CA ILE A 162 4.04 -5.48 -5.00
C ILE A 162 4.70 -6.69 -5.66
N LEU A 163 5.54 -7.42 -4.91
CA LEU A 163 6.24 -8.60 -5.40
C LEU A 163 5.26 -9.69 -5.90
N PRO A 164 4.28 -10.16 -5.09
CA PRO A 164 3.34 -11.19 -5.53
C PRO A 164 2.49 -10.75 -6.72
N LEU A 165 2.00 -9.49 -6.73
CA LEU A 165 1.21 -8.98 -7.85
C LEU A 165 2.04 -8.85 -9.13
N THR A 166 3.31 -8.41 -9.02
CA THR A 166 4.19 -8.30 -10.18
C THR A 166 4.48 -9.68 -10.76
N ILE A 167 4.78 -10.68 -9.93
CA ILE A 167 4.96 -12.05 -10.40
C ILE A 167 3.67 -12.56 -11.05
N TYR A 168 2.51 -12.33 -10.43
CA TYR A 168 1.21 -12.73 -10.98
C TYR A 168 0.92 -12.11 -12.35
N PHE A 169 1.12 -10.80 -12.52
CA PHE A 169 0.86 -10.13 -13.80
C PHE A 169 1.92 -10.44 -14.87
N PHE A 170 3.21 -10.56 -14.53
CA PHE A 170 4.24 -10.78 -15.54
C PHE A 170 4.47 -12.26 -15.87
N SER A 171 4.15 -13.19 -14.97
CA SER A 171 4.36 -14.63 -15.19
C SER A 171 3.69 -15.18 -16.46
N PRO A 172 2.42 -14.84 -16.78
CA PRO A 172 1.78 -15.29 -18.01
C PRO A 172 2.44 -14.78 -19.31
N LEU A 173 3.20 -13.67 -19.26
CA LEU A 173 3.94 -13.15 -20.41
C LEU A 173 5.13 -14.05 -20.81
N PHE A 174 5.70 -14.76 -19.84
CA PHE A 174 6.81 -15.70 -20.06
C PHE A 174 6.34 -17.16 -20.18
N HIS A 175 5.03 -17.38 -20.36
CA HIS A 175 4.40 -18.71 -20.35
C HIS A 175 4.56 -19.48 -19.01
N LEU A 176 4.78 -18.77 -17.90
CA LEU A 176 4.93 -19.35 -16.55
C LEU A 176 3.64 -19.28 -15.71
N GLY A 177 2.51 -18.91 -16.32
CA GLY A 177 1.23 -18.70 -15.64
C GLY A 177 0.67 -19.98 -15.03
N HIS A 178 0.93 -20.20 -13.74
CA HIS A 178 0.44 -21.36 -12.97
C HIS A 178 -0.59 -20.91 -11.91
N PRO A 179 -1.69 -21.65 -11.69
CA PRO A 179 -2.74 -21.29 -10.72
C PRO A 179 -2.22 -20.92 -9.31
N ILE A 180 -1.25 -21.68 -8.81
CA ILE A 180 -0.56 -21.45 -7.52
C ILE A 180 -0.05 -20.01 -7.36
N ILE A 181 0.42 -19.37 -8.44
CA ILE A 181 0.92 -17.99 -8.38
C ILE A 181 -0.23 -17.02 -8.08
N GLY A 182 -1.42 -17.25 -8.65
CA GLY A 182 -2.63 -16.48 -8.38
C GLY A 182 -3.13 -16.67 -6.96
N ASP A 183 -3.13 -17.91 -6.46
CA ASP A 183 -3.53 -18.22 -5.08
C ASP A 183 -2.59 -17.55 -4.08
N LEU A 184 -1.27 -17.65 -4.29
CA LEU A 184 -0.26 -17.03 -3.44
C LEU A 184 -0.37 -15.49 -3.46
N ALA A 185 -0.61 -14.90 -4.63
CA ALA A 185 -0.76 -13.46 -4.74
C ALA A 185 -2.03 -12.95 -4.03
N THR A 186 -3.14 -13.67 -4.17
CA THR A 186 -4.41 -13.36 -3.50
C THR A 186 -4.26 -13.48 -1.98
N PHE A 187 -3.65 -14.56 -1.50
CA PHE A 187 -3.39 -14.76 -0.08
C PHE A 187 -2.50 -13.65 0.51
N SER A 188 -1.41 -13.31 -0.18
CA SER A 188 -0.48 -12.27 0.27
C SER A 188 -1.17 -10.90 0.38
N CYS A 189 -2.01 -10.56 -0.61
CA CYS A 189 -2.80 -9.33 -0.59
C CYS A 189 -3.85 -9.32 0.55
N ALA A 190 -4.44 -10.47 0.87
CA ALA A 190 -5.40 -10.59 1.96
C ALA A 190 -4.74 -10.46 3.35
N MET A 191 -3.48 -10.87 3.49
CA MET A 191 -2.71 -10.74 4.73
C MET A 191 -2.17 -9.33 4.99
N TYR A 192 -1.92 -8.56 3.93
CA TYR A 192 -1.34 -7.23 4.02
C TYR A 192 -2.01 -6.29 5.07
N PRO A 193 -3.36 -6.14 5.10
CA PRO A 193 -4.02 -5.24 6.06
C PRO A 193 -3.79 -5.62 7.54
N VAL A 194 -3.54 -6.90 7.82
CA VAL A 194 -3.26 -7.38 9.17
C VAL A 194 -1.81 -7.07 9.57
N LEU A 195 -0.88 -7.17 8.61
CA LEU A 195 0.55 -6.98 8.86
C LEU A 195 0.96 -5.49 8.94
N ASP A 196 0.33 -4.63 8.14
CA ASP A 196 0.62 -3.20 8.10
C ASP A 196 0.57 -2.46 9.46
N PRO A 197 -0.40 -2.70 10.37
CA PRO A 197 -0.44 -2.03 11.66
C PRO A 197 0.54 -2.60 12.71
N LEU A 198 1.04 -3.83 12.54
CA LEU A 198 1.85 -4.50 13.57
C LEU A 198 3.13 -3.73 13.94
N PRO A 199 3.91 -3.15 13.00
CA PRO A 199 5.09 -2.39 13.37
C PRO A 199 4.76 -1.20 14.26
N VAL A 200 3.66 -0.48 14.01
CA VAL A 200 3.24 0.64 14.87
C VAL A 200 2.86 0.15 16.26
N MET A 201 2.14 -0.97 16.34
CA MET A 201 1.69 -1.56 17.61
C MET A 201 2.87 -2.05 18.48
N PHE A 202 3.87 -2.70 17.89
CA PHE A 202 4.95 -3.35 18.66
C PHE A 202 6.23 -2.52 18.81
N VAL A 203 6.56 -1.64 17.86
CA VAL A 203 7.82 -0.86 17.87
C VAL A 203 7.71 0.40 18.73
N ILE A 204 6.53 1.01 18.82
CA ILE A 204 6.33 2.25 19.56
C ILE A 204 5.94 1.93 21.00
N ASP A 205 6.74 2.40 21.95
CA ASP A 205 6.58 2.03 23.37
C ASP A 205 5.19 2.41 23.92
N ASN A 206 4.67 3.58 23.57
CA ASN A 206 3.35 4.04 24.04
C ASN A 206 2.22 3.11 23.56
N TYR A 207 2.27 2.64 22.31
CA TYR A 207 1.26 1.72 21.76
C TYR A 207 1.41 0.32 22.35
N ARG A 208 2.65 -0.18 22.47
CA ARG A 208 2.91 -1.48 23.09
C ARG A 208 2.44 -1.53 24.54
N LEU A 209 2.70 -0.46 25.30
CA LEU A 209 2.25 -0.34 26.68
C LEU A 209 0.72 -0.33 26.77
N ALA A 210 0.05 0.47 25.93
CA ALA A 210 -1.41 0.52 25.88
C ALA A 210 -2.05 -0.84 25.56
N ILE A 211 -1.42 -1.63 24.66
CA ILE A 211 -1.88 -2.99 24.35
C ILE A 211 -1.68 -3.92 25.56
N LEU A 212 -0.52 -3.86 26.22
CA LEU A 212 -0.24 -4.68 27.41
C LEU A 212 -1.15 -4.31 28.59
N GLU A 213 -1.51 -3.03 28.74
CA GLU A 213 -2.52 -2.56 29.69
C GLU A 213 -3.92 -3.07 29.31
N GLY A 214 -4.31 -2.98 28.04
CA GLY A 214 -5.60 -3.45 27.54
C GLY A 214 -5.79 -4.96 27.62
N VAL A 215 -4.72 -5.73 27.48
CA VAL A 215 -4.69 -7.19 27.63
C VAL A 215 -4.51 -7.62 29.12
N GLY A 216 -4.37 -6.65 30.04
CA GLY A 216 -4.31 -6.90 31.48
C GLY A 216 -2.94 -7.36 32.01
N CYS A 217 -1.89 -7.31 31.19
CA CYS A 217 -0.53 -7.71 31.57
C CYS A 217 0.23 -6.65 32.39
N ILE A 218 -0.22 -5.39 32.42
CA ILE A 218 0.41 -4.29 33.16
C ILE A 218 -0.66 -3.48 33.92
N LYS A 219 -0.38 -3.14 35.19
CA LYS A 219 -1.21 -2.19 35.97
C LYS A 219 -0.79 -0.75 35.65
N ARG A 220 -1.79 0.11 35.40
CA ARG A 220 -1.66 1.56 35.16
C ARG A 220 -0.70 2.20 36.17
N GLN A 221 0.47 2.69 35.72
CA GLN A 221 1.31 3.53 36.57
C GLN A 221 0.65 4.92 36.65
N GLY A 222 0.25 5.33 37.86
CA GLY A 222 -0.42 6.59 38.10
C GLY A 222 0.35 7.78 37.53
N GLU A 223 -0.40 8.78 37.05
CA GLU A 223 0.13 10.04 36.53
C GLU A 223 1.19 10.61 37.49
N VAL A 224 2.44 10.70 37.03
CA VAL A 224 3.47 11.44 37.73
C VAL A 224 3.11 12.92 37.59
N ASN A 225 2.55 13.49 38.66
CA ASN A 225 2.34 14.94 38.79
C ASN A 225 3.69 15.64 38.60
N VAL A 226 3.91 16.19 37.41
CA VAL A 226 4.98 17.15 37.16
C VAL A 226 4.51 18.45 37.80
N ASN A 227 4.77 18.61 39.09
CA ASN A 227 4.65 19.90 39.76
C ASN A 227 5.69 20.83 39.11
N VAL A 228 5.23 21.65 38.17
CA VAL A 228 5.98 22.81 37.68
C VAL A 228 6.02 23.81 38.83
N THR A 229 7.04 23.71 39.69
CA THR A 229 7.36 24.78 40.64
C THR A 229 7.66 26.03 39.85
N SER A 230 6.71 26.96 39.87
CA SER A 230 6.86 28.34 39.44
C SER A 230 7.83 29.04 40.40
N THR A 231 9.13 28.99 40.09
CA THR A 231 10.12 29.92 40.63
C THR A 231 9.88 31.28 39.97
N SER A 232 9.01 32.09 40.57
CA SER A 232 9.07 33.54 40.43
C SER A 232 10.12 34.02 41.43
N ALA A 233 11.30 34.34 40.90
CA ALA A 233 12.34 35.07 41.62
C ALA A 233 11.89 36.52 41.82
N ILE A 234 12.12 36.97 43.06
CA ILE A 234 12.30 38.33 43.62
C ILE A 234 12.11 39.49 42.63
#